data_AF-A0A7C4NR42-F1
#
_entry.id   AF-A0A7C4NR42-F1
#
_cell.length_a   1.000
_cell.length_b   1.000
_cell.length_c   1.000
_cell.angle_alpha   90.00
_cell.angle_beta   90.00
_cell.angle_gamma   90.00
#
_symmetry.space_group_name_H-M   'P 1'
#
loop_
_entity.id
_entity.type
_entity.pdbx_description
1 polymer ?
#
loop_
_entity_poly.entity_id
_entity_poly.type
_entity_poly.pdbx_seq_one_letter_code
_entity_poly.pdbx_strand_id
1 'polypeptide(L)'
;MKALREEIILKLENILTVLNNNVDEKPYLVEIRDKLNLRLNELKNLKEVKTISRRYIEALLEVYHGITEFEKLLYMYLKGKSIYDEIYVAHIELNESITRLFNTVKSMIFREKILNTLPSVTVLTYCIFDTIYSRVLINKLPQVSIVMHLVAISLAIISVLLVNKRQTISYALLVATGLTGLFNKTYFYTIQEQPLGFDTFVYATIVFMSIIYLNTARIITSREYREKIENTIKNLVNLINSSRRETEIEQDKSETLWNKASELFKTLYGEKGEDLLKFKLETLVMNGLNRNDALKKIIDIHEKVLNKR
;
A
#
# COMPACT_ATOMS: atom_id res chain seq x y z
N MET A 1 6.41 -7.03 -4.03
CA MET A 1 5.45 -6.73 -2.94
C MET A 1 5.32 -7.84 -1.92
N LYS A 2 5.53 -9.10 -2.33
CA LYS A 2 5.58 -10.24 -1.44
C LYS A 2 6.52 -9.99 -0.25
N ALA A 3 7.73 -9.49 -0.50
CA ALA A 3 8.73 -9.23 0.55
C ALA A 3 8.23 -8.39 1.75
N LEU A 4 7.67 -7.18 1.55
CA LEU A 4 7.22 -6.35 2.70
C LEU A 4 6.00 -6.94 3.41
N ARG A 5 5.07 -7.54 2.66
CA ARG A 5 3.93 -8.23 3.24
C ARG A 5 4.36 -9.47 4.03
N GLU A 6 5.30 -10.24 3.50
CA GLU A 6 5.90 -11.41 4.15
C GLU A 6 6.67 -10.99 5.39
N GLU A 7 7.39 -9.87 5.35
CA GLU A 7 8.07 -9.30 6.52
C GLU A 7 7.09 -8.86 7.61
N ILE A 8 5.99 -8.18 7.22
CA ILE A 8 4.88 -7.84 8.12
C ILE A 8 4.28 -9.09 8.77
N ILE A 9 4.02 -10.13 7.96
CA ILE A 9 3.48 -11.42 8.44
C ILE A 9 4.45 -12.06 9.42
N LEU A 10 5.74 -12.14 9.07
CA LEU A 10 6.77 -12.78 9.89
C LEU A 10 6.99 -12.03 11.22
N LYS A 11 7.00 -10.70 11.20
CA LYS A 11 7.05 -9.91 12.44
C LYS A 11 5.83 -10.15 13.32
N LEU A 12 4.63 -10.17 12.74
CA LEU A 12 3.40 -10.42 13.50
C LEU A 12 3.36 -11.85 14.07
N GLU A 13 3.89 -12.84 13.34
CA GLU A 13 4.07 -14.21 13.82
C GLU A 13 5.02 -14.27 15.02
N ASN A 14 6.17 -13.59 14.95
CA ASN A 14 7.12 -13.52 16.06
C ASN A 14 6.48 -12.90 17.31
N ILE A 15 5.73 -11.81 17.14
CA ILE A 15 4.98 -11.17 18.23
C ILE A 15 3.96 -12.14 18.85
N LEU A 16 3.23 -12.89 18.03
CA LEU A 16 2.28 -13.88 18.52
C LEU A 16 2.97 -15.03 19.26
N THR A 17 4.15 -15.47 18.83
CA THR A 17 4.98 -16.43 19.59
C THR A 17 5.36 -15.87 20.96
N VAL A 18 5.81 -14.61 21.02
CA VAL A 18 6.14 -13.95 22.29
C VAL A 18 4.91 -13.86 23.19
N LEU A 19 3.76 -13.45 22.65
CA LEU A 19 2.51 -13.41 23.41
C LEU A 19 2.16 -14.80 23.95
N ASN A 20 2.13 -15.84 23.09
CA ASN A 20 1.82 -17.22 23.47
C ASN A 20 2.67 -17.75 24.63
N ASN A 21 3.95 -17.38 24.67
CA ASN A 21 4.86 -17.82 25.72
C ASN A 21 4.66 -17.08 27.05
N ASN A 22 3.92 -15.98 27.07
CA ASN A 22 3.76 -15.11 28.25
C ASN A 22 2.29 -14.99 28.71
N VAL A 23 1.33 -15.63 28.03
CA VAL A 23 -0.10 -15.49 28.37
C VAL A 23 -0.46 -16.18 29.68
N ASP A 24 0.21 -17.28 30.02
CA ASP A 24 -0.04 -18.04 31.25
C ASP A 24 0.34 -17.20 32.49
N GLU A 25 1.38 -16.39 32.38
CA GLU A 25 1.82 -15.47 33.44
C GLU A 25 1.04 -14.14 33.44
N LYS A 26 0.54 -13.72 32.27
CA LYS A 26 -0.15 -12.43 32.07
C LYS A 26 -1.46 -12.62 31.28
N PRO A 27 -2.55 -13.06 31.94
CA PRO A 27 -3.80 -13.43 31.28
C PRO A 27 -4.49 -12.27 30.54
N TYR A 28 -4.19 -11.01 30.88
CA TYR A 28 -4.71 -9.84 30.15
C TYR A 28 -4.19 -9.75 28.70
N LEU A 29 -3.09 -10.44 28.36
CA LEU A 29 -2.56 -10.51 27.00
C LEU A 29 -3.35 -11.46 26.09
N VAL A 30 -4.25 -12.30 26.64
CA VAL A 30 -5.11 -13.23 25.87
C VAL A 30 -5.89 -12.48 24.80
N GLU A 31 -6.54 -11.37 25.16
CA GLU A 31 -7.39 -10.63 24.24
C GLU A 31 -6.60 -10.06 23.06
N ILE A 32 -5.42 -9.50 23.35
CA ILE A 32 -4.51 -8.93 22.36
C ILE A 32 -4.02 -10.03 21.40
N ARG A 33 -3.59 -11.17 21.95
CA ARG A 33 -3.18 -12.34 21.16
C ARG A 33 -4.29 -12.78 20.21
N ASP A 34 -5.51 -12.95 20.72
CA ASP A 34 -6.62 -13.50 19.92
C ASP A 34 -7.01 -12.55 18.78
N LYS A 35 -7.04 -11.24 19.05
CA LYS A 35 -7.28 -10.22 18.02
C LYS A 35 -6.17 -10.19 16.98
N LEU A 36 -4.89 -10.23 17.38
CA LEU A 36 -3.76 -10.25 16.44
C LEU A 36 -3.70 -11.55 15.62
N ASN A 37 -4.06 -12.70 16.19
CA ASN A 37 -4.18 -13.96 15.47
C ASN A 37 -5.23 -13.87 14.35
N LEU A 38 -6.38 -13.27 14.64
CA LEU A 38 -7.42 -13.03 13.63
C LEU A 38 -6.88 -12.14 12.50
N ARG A 39 -6.21 -11.04 12.84
CA ARG A 39 -5.59 -10.14 11.84
C ARG A 39 -4.51 -10.80 11.01
N LEU A 40 -3.68 -11.66 11.61
CA LEU A 40 -2.67 -12.42 10.89
C LEU A 40 -3.32 -13.31 9.82
N ASN A 41 -4.40 -14.01 10.16
CA ASN A 41 -5.13 -14.85 9.22
C ASN A 41 -5.75 -14.05 8.07
N GLU A 42 -6.30 -12.87 8.37
CA GLU A 42 -6.80 -11.97 7.32
C GLU A 42 -5.66 -11.47 6.42
N LEU A 43 -4.49 -11.11 6.99
CA LEU A 43 -3.31 -10.64 6.25
C LEU A 43 -2.72 -11.72 5.36
N LYS A 44 -2.69 -12.98 5.81
CA LYS A 44 -2.29 -14.14 4.99
C LYS A 44 -3.23 -14.36 3.81
N ASN A 45 -4.52 -14.09 3.97
CA ASN A 45 -5.53 -14.24 2.93
C ASN A 45 -5.79 -12.97 2.09
N LEU A 46 -5.05 -11.88 2.33
CA LEU A 46 -5.20 -10.64 1.60
C LEU A 46 -4.96 -10.84 0.10
N LYS A 47 -5.94 -10.43 -0.71
CA LYS A 47 -5.84 -10.50 -2.18
C LYS A 47 -4.75 -9.57 -2.70
N GLU A 48 -3.99 -10.05 -3.68
CA GLU A 48 -2.95 -9.26 -4.32
C GLU A 48 -3.57 -8.17 -5.21
N VAL A 49 -3.07 -6.94 -5.07
CA VAL A 49 -3.44 -5.81 -5.91
C VAL A 49 -2.52 -5.79 -7.13
N LYS A 50 -3.09 -5.70 -8.34
CA LYS A 50 -2.30 -5.74 -9.59
C LYS A 50 -1.59 -4.43 -9.86
N THR A 51 -2.22 -3.30 -9.52
CA THR A 51 -1.72 -1.95 -9.73
C THR A 51 -1.34 -1.34 -8.39
N ILE A 52 -0.05 -1.08 -8.20
CA ILE A 52 0.46 -0.57 -6.94
C ILE A 52 0.28 0.94 -6.92
N SER A 53 -0.45 1.45 -5.93
CA SER A 53 -0.62 2.89 -5.73
C SER A 53 0.16 3.37 -4.52
N ARG A 54 0.45 4.68 -4.49
CA ARG A 54 1.05 5.33 -3.32
C ARG A 54 0.27 5.04 -2.02
N ARG A 55 -1.07 5.11 -2.07
CA ARG A 55 -1.94 4.82 -0.91
C ARG A 55 -1.75 3.41 -0.36
N TYR A 56 -1.55 2.43 -1.25
CA TYR A 56 -1.30 1.05 -0.83
C TYR A 56 0.07 0.90 -0.14
N ILE A 57 1.10 1.58 -0.66
CA ILE A 57 2.43 1.59 -0.05
C ILE A 57 2.37 2.27 1.32
N GLU A 58 1.73 3.44 1.42
CA GLU A 58 1.55 4.17 2.69
C GLU A 58 0.83 3.31 3.74
N ALA A 59 -0.27 2.63 3.37
CA ALA A 59 -0.98 1.74 4.28
C ALA A 59 -0.13 0.55 4.75
N LEU A 60 0.71 -0.03 3.88
CA LEU A 60 1.66 -1.07 4.29
C LEU A 60 2.70 -0.54 5.27
N LEU A 61 3.22 0.67 5.04
CA LEU A 61 4.20 1.30 5.90
C LEU A 61 3.62 1.66 7.27
N GLU A 62 2.37 2.14 7.33
CA GLU A 62 1.65 2.38 8.58
C GLU A 62 1.53 1.10 9.41
N VAL A 63 1.13 -0.02 8.77
CA VAL A 63 1.07 -1.33 9.45
C VAL A 63 2.45 -1.75 9.94
N TYR A 64 3.48 -1.64 9.11
CA TYR A 64 4.85 -1.99 9.51
C TYR A 64 5.34 -1.18 10.71
N HIS A 65 5.07 0.13 10.72
CA HIS A 65 5.41 1.00 11.85
C HIS A 65 4.67 0.60 13.10
N GLY A 66 3.35 0.40 13.01
CA GLY A 66 2.51 -0.02 14.14
C GLY A 66 2.95 -1.36 14.72
N ILE A 67 3.32 -2.34 13.88
CA ILE A 67 3.85 -3.64 14.34
C ILE A 67 5.14 -3.45 15.11
N THR A 68 6.04 -2.59 14.61
CA THR A 68 7.34 -2.38 15.28
C THR A 68 7.19 -1.66 16.61
N GLU A 69 6.31 -0.66 16.67
CA GLU A 69 6.05 0.07 17.92
C GLU A 69 5.40 -0.84 18.95
N PHE A 70 4.42 -1.65 18.52
CA PHE A 70 3.80 -2.65 19.37
C PHE A 70 4.82 -3.68 19.88
N GLU A 71 5.70 -4.18 19.01
CA GLU A 71 6.79 -5.11 19.37
C GLU A 71 7.69 -4.52 20.47
N LYS A 72 8.12 -3.26 20.30
CA LYS A 72 8.94 -2.54 21.28
C LYS A 72 8.24 -2.41 22.63
N LEU A 73 7.00 -1.94 22.64
CA LEU A 73 6.21 -1.76 23.87
C LEU A 73 5.94 -3.09 24.56
N LEU A 74 5.64 -4.15 23.80
CA LEU A 74 5.49 -5.50 24.31
C LEU A 74 6.75 -5.96 25.05
N TYR A 75 7.92 -5.81 24.45
CA TYR A 75 9.18 -6.16 25.12
C TYR A 75 9.46 -5.31 26.35
N MET A 76 9.13 -4.01 26.33
CA MET A 76 9.29 -3.14 27.50
C MET A 76 8.40 -3.59 28.66
N TYR A 77 7.15 -3.93 28.40
CA TYR A 77 6.21 -4.43 29.42
C TYR A 77 6.60 -5.80 29.97
N LEU A 78 7.09 -6.71 29.12
CA LEU A 78 7.60 -8.01 29.59
C LEU A 78 8.80 -7.81 30.52
N LYS A 79 9.61 -6.77 30.30
CA LYS A 79 10.71 -6.36 31.19
C LYS A 79 10.27 -5.49 32.39
N GLY A 80 8.97 -5.25 32.57
CA GLY A 80 8.43 -4.42 33.66
C GLY A 80 8.71 -2.91 33.52
N LYS A 81 9.05 -2.44 32.32
CA LYS A 81 9.40 -1.03 32.03
C LYS A 81 8.26 -0.20 31.42
N SER A 82 7.12 -0.81 31.13
CA SER A 82 5.94 -0.17 30.51
C SER A 82 4.68 -0.68 31.19
N ILE A 83 3.58 0.09 31.12
CA ILE A 83 2.27 -0.26 31.66
C ILE A 83 1.39 -0.92 30.59
N TYR A 84 0.41 -1.71 31.03
CA TYR A 84 -0.49 -2.43 30.13
C TYR A 84 -1.26 -1.50 29.17
N ASP A 85 -1.64 -0.31 29.62
CA ASP A 85 -2.41 0.65 28.83
C ASP A 85 -1.68 1.10 27.57
N GLU A 86 -0.35 1.28 27.63
CA GLU A 86 0.48 1.65 26.48
C GLU A 86 0.47 0.57 25.39
N ILE A 87 0.55 -0.71 25.81
CA ILE A 87 0.42 -1.84 24.89
C ILE A 87 -0.98 -1.89 24.30
N TYR A 88 -2.00 -1.70 25.12
CA TYR A 88 -3.39 -1.80 24.68
C TYR A 88 -3.70 -0.74 23.63
N VAL A 89 -3.25 0.51 23.84
CA VAL A 89 -3.36 1.60 22.87
C VAL A 89 -2.62 1.26 21.58
N ALA A 90 -1.35 0.81 21.66
CA ALA A 90 -0.58 0.44 20.49
C ALA A 90 -1.23 -0.72 19.70
N HIS A 91 -1.85 -1.68 20.39
CA HIS A 91 -2.62 -2.74 19.76
C HIS A 91 -3.87 -2.23 19.03
N ILE A 92 -4.58 -1.23 19.59
CA ILE A 92 -5.72 -0.59 18.92
C ILE A 92 -5.25 0.11 17.64
N GLU A 93 -4.19 0.92 17.73
CA GLU A 93 -3.63 1.64 16.58
C GLU A 93 -3.14 0.69 15.48
N LEU A 94 -2.51 -0.42 15.87
CA LEU A 94 -2.13 -1.49 14.94
C LEU A 94 -3.35 -2.10 14.24
N ASN A 95 -4.41 -2.41 14.99
CA ASN A 95 -5.65 -2.94 14.42
C ASN A 95 -6.31 -1.97 13.44
N GLU A 96 -6.34 -0.68 13.76
CA GLU A 96 -6.87 0.35 12.87
C GLU A 96 -6.04 0.47 11.60
N SER A 97 -4.71 0.42 11.72
CA SER A 97 -3.79 0.47 10.57
C SER A 97 -3.97 -0.74 9.66
N ILE A 98 -4.12 -1.95 10.23
CA ILE A 98 -4.43 -3.17 9.47
C ILE A 98 -5.81 -3.05 8.80
N THR A 99 -6.82 -2.53 9.49
CA THR A 99 -8.16 -2.31 8.92
C THR A 99 -8.13 -1.31 7.76
N ARG A 100 -7.35 -0.23 7.88
CA ARG A 100 -7.12 0.75 6.81
C ARG A 100 -6.45 0.11 5.59
N LEU A 101 -5.48 -0.78 5.79
CA LEU A 101 -4.87 -1.56 4.71
C LEU A 101 -5.93 -2.41 3.98
N PHE A 102 -6.78 -3.15 4.71
CA PHE A 102 -7.86 -3.94 4.09
C PHE A 102 -8.83 -3.09 3.28
N ASN A 103 -9.27 -1.96 3.84
CA ASN A 103 -10.17 -1.04 3.14
C ASN A 103 -9.52 -0.47 1.87
N THR A 104 -8.23 -0.14 1.93
CA THR A 104 -7.44 0.32 0.78
C THR A 104 -7.38 -0.76 -0.29
N VAL A 105 -7.04 -2.00 0.07
CA VAL A 105 -7.01 -3.14 -0.87
C VAL A 105 -8.38 -3.37 -1.51
N LYS A 106 -9.45 -3.41 -0.72
CA LYS A 106 -10.81 -3.63 -1.21
C LYS A 106 -11.24 -2.53 -2.19
N SER A 107 -10.99 -1.27 -1.84
CA SER A 107 -11.28 -0.12 -2.69
C SER A 107 -10.51 -0.17 -4.01
N MET A 108 -9.21 -0.52 -3.95
CA MET A 108 -8.38 -0.63 -5.13
C MET A 108 -8.81 -1.77 -6.06
N ILE A 109 -9.08 -2.97 -5.53
CA ILE A 109 -9.58 -4.09 -6.31
C ILE A 109 -10.91 -3.75 -6.99
N PHE A 110 -11.81 -3.07 -6.27
CA PHE A 110 -13.08 -2.62 -6.83
C PHE A 110 -12.87 -1.61 -7.96
N ARG A 111 -12.02 -0.61 -7.74
CA ARG A 111 -11.67 0.40 -8.76
C ARG A 111 -11.04 -0.25 -9.99
N GLU A 112 -10.10 -1.17 -9.80
CA GLU A 112 -9.49 -1.93 -10.90
C GLU A 112 -10.53 -2.74 -11.67
N LYS A 113 -11.47 -3.40 -10.98
CA LYS A 113 -12.54 -4.16 -11.62
C LYS A 113 -13.39 -3.27 -12.51
N ILE A 114 -13.77 -2.09 -12.02
CA ILE A 114 -14.52 -1.10 -12.81
C ILE A 114 -13.70 -0.62 -14.01
N LEU A 115 -12.48 -0.13 -13.77
CA LEU A 115 -11.63 0.45 -14.82
C LEU A 115 -11.31 -0.55 -15.93
N ASN A 116 -11.21 -1.84 -15.61
CA ASN A 116 -10.96 -2.88 -16.60
C ASN A 116 -12.24 -3.34 -17.31
N THR A 117 -13.37 -3.42 -16.61
CA THR A 117 -14.62 -3.96 -17.18
C THR A 117 -15.38 -2.93 -18.00
N LEU A 118 -15.32 -1.65 -17.60
CA LEU A 118 -16.08 -0.56 -18.21
C LEU A 118 -15.81 -0.43 -19.73
N PRO A 119 -14.55 -0.42 -20.22
CA PRO A 119 -14.27 -0.41 -21.66
C PRO A 119 -14.99 -1.51 -22.44
N SER A 120 -14.88 -2.77 -21.98
CA SER A 120 -15.48 -3.92 -22.66
C SER A 120 -17.01 -3.82 -22.70
N VAL A 121 -17.62 -3.38 -21.60
CA VAL A 121 -19.08 -3.21 -21.52
C VAL A 121 -19.54 -2.09 -22.45
N THR A 122 -18.85 -0.94 -22.45
CA THR A 122 -19.18 0.19 -23.34
C THR A 122 -19.12 -0.22 -24.82
N VAL A 123 -18.07 -0.95 -25.22
CA VAL A 123 -17.94 -1.46 -26.60
C VAL A 123 -19.06 -2.42 -26.96
N LEU A 124 -19.41 -3.35 -26.05
CA LEU A 124 -20.52 -4.27 -26.24
C LEU A 124 -21.85 -3.54 -26.40
N THR A 125 -22.16 -2.60 -25.51
CA THR A 125 -23.38 -1.79 -25.56
C THR A 125 -23.45 -1.01 -26.87
N TYR A 126 -22.35 -0.41 -27.31
CA TYR A 126 -22.29 0.28 -28.60
C TYR A 126 -22.56 -0.67 -29.77
N CYS A 127 -21.93 -1.86 -29.79
CA CYS A 127 -22.13 -2.84 -30.87
C CYS A 127 -23.59 -3.32 -30.93
N ILE A 128 -24.24 -3.54 -29.78
CA ILE A 128 -25.66 -3.87 -29.72
C ILE A 128 -26.51 -2.71 -30.24
N PHE A 129 -26.23 -1.50 -29.78
CA PHE A 129 -26.97 -0.30 -30.20
C PHE A 129 -26.85 -0.04 -31.70
N ASP A 130 -25.64 -0.04 -32.26
CA ASP A 130 -25.40 0.14 -33.71
C ASP A 130 -26.14 -0.92 -34.52
N THR A 131 -26.14 -2.18 -34.06
CA THR A 131 -26.85 -3.28 -34.73
C THR A 131 -28.38 -3.10 -34.69
N ILE A 132 -28.93 -2.68 -33.55
CA ILE A 132 -30.38 -2.42 -33.42
C ILE A 132 -30.77 -1.21 -34.27
N TYR A 133 -30.01 -0.11 -34.19
CA TYR A 133 -30.30 1.13 -34.92
C TYR A 133 -30.27 0.91 -36.43
N SER A 134 -29.22 0.28 -36.95
CA SER A 134 -29.07 -0.02 -38.37
C SER A 134 -30.11 -1.01 -38.90
N ARG A 135 -30.58 -1.95 -38.07
CA ARG A 135 -31.55 -2.98 -38.47
C ARG A 135 -33.01 -2.55 -38.31
N VAL A 136 -33.35 -1.91 -37.20
CA VAL A 136 -34.74 -1.60 -36.82
C VAL A 136 -35.17 -0.22 -37.29
N LEU A 137 -34.30 0.79 -37.22
CA LEU A 137 -34.67 2.16 -37.62
C LEU A 137 -34.46 2.43 -39.10
N ILE A 138 -33.37 1.93 -39.68
CA ILE A 138 -32.96 2.33 -41.03
C ILE A 138 -33.40 1.30 -42.09
N ASN A 139 -33.65 0.03 -41.72
CA ASN A 139 -34.05 -1.05 -42.64
C ASN A 139 -33.14 -1.19 -43.88
N LYS A 140 -31.86 -0.81 -43.78
CA LYS A 140 -30.91 -0.77 -44.91
C LYS A 140 -29.79 -1.82 -44.82
N LEU A 141 -29.82 -2.73 -43.84
CA LEU A 141 -28.71 -3.66 -43.63
C LEU A 141 -28.73 -4.83 -44.63
N PRO A 142 -27.69 -4.97 -45.47
CA PRO A 142 -27.49 -6.18 -46.27
C PRO A 142 -27.23 -7.39 -45.35
N GLN A 143 -27.64 -8.59 -45.75
CA GLN A 143 -27.46 -9.81 -44.95
C GLN A 143 -26.00 -10.04 -44.50
N VAL A 144 -25.03 -9.73 -45.37
CA VAL A 144 -23.59 -9.84 -45.06
C VAL A 144 -23.18 -8.89 -43.92
N SER A 145 -23.77 -7.69 -43.85
CA SER A 145 -23.50 -6.75 -42.76
C SER A 145 -24.03 -7.24 -41.41
N ILE A 146 -25.19 -7.92 -41.40
CA ILE A 146 -25.76 -8.52 -40.20
C ILE A 146 -24.83 -9.59 -39.62
N VAL A 147 -24.23 -10.42 -40.46
CA VAL A 147 -23.27 -11.44 -40.03
C VAL A 147 -22.05 -10.77 -39.35
N MET A 148 -21.52 -9.69 -39.93
CA MET A 148 -20.38 -8.96 -39.36
C MET A 148 -20.73 -8.29 -38.01
N HIS A 149 -21.93 -7.74 -37.87
CA HIS A 149 -22.42 -7.21 -36.60
C HIS A 149 -22.56 -8.31 -35.53
N LEU A 150 -23.07 -9.49 -35.88
CA LEU A 150 -23.15 -10.63 -34.97
C LEU A 150 -21.77 -11.14 -34.54
N VAL A 151 -20.79 -11.16 -35.45
CA VAL A 151 -19.39 -11.49 -35.14
C VAL A 151 -18.82 -10.45 -34.16
N ALA A 152 -18.99 -9.16 -34.44
CA ALA A 152 -18.51 -8.08 -33.57
C ALA A 152 -19.11 -8.16 -32.15
N ILE A 153 -20.42 -8.39 -32.03
CA ILE A 153 -21.12 -8.60 -30.76
C ILE A 153 -20.57 -9.83 -30.04
N SER A 154 -20.41 -10.95 -30.74
CA SER A 154 -19.90 -12.20 -30.14
C SER A 154 -18.49 -12.02 -29.57
N LEU A 155 -17.60 -11.36 -30.31
CA LEU A 155 -16.26 -11.00 -29.83
C LEU A 155 -16.31 -10.08 -28.61
N ALA A 156 -17.20 -9.10 -28.59
CA ALA A 156 -17.39 -8.19 -27.46
C ALA A 156 -17.92 -8.91 -26.22
N ILE A 157 -18.89 -9.82 -26.36
CA ILE A 157 -19.42 -10.65 -25.26
C ILE A 157 -18.29 -11.49 -24.66
N ILE A 158 -17.53 -12.20 -25.49
CA ILE A 158 -16.41 -13.04 -25.04
C ILE A 158 -15.35 -12.16 -24.36
N SER A 159 -15.08 -10.96 -24.88
CA SER A 159 -14.17 -10.00 -24.25
C SER A 159 -14.61 -9.63 -22.82
N VAL A 160 -15.89 -9.28 -22.63
CA VAL A 160 -16.44 -8.93 -21.30
C VAL A 160 -16.29 -10.10 -20.32
N LEU A 161 -16.58 -11.33 -20.76
CA LEU A 161 -16.44 -12.52 -19.92
C LEU A 161 -14.98 -12.79 -19.52
N LEU A 162 -14.03 -12.44 -20.38
CA LEU A 162 -12.60 -12.66 -20.14
C LEU A 162 -11.90 -11.52 -19.41
N VAL A 163 -12.50 -10.34 -19.27
CA VAL A 163 -11.82 -9.13 -18.78
C VAL A 163 -11.21 -9.28 -17.39
N ASN A 164 -11.81 -10.09 -16.53
CA ASN A 164 -11.31 -10.33 -15.18
C ASN A 164 -10.40 -11.57 -15.06
N LYS A 165 -10.37 -12.45 -16.08
CA LYS A 165 -9.62 -13.72 -16.08
C LYS A 165 -8.36 -13.64 -16.94
N ARG A 166 -8.48 -13.12 -18.17
CA ARG A 166 -7.42 -13.04 -19.18
C ARG A 166 -7.46 -11.66 -19.86
N GLN A 167 -7.02 -10.63 -19.14
CA GLN A 167 -7.06 -9.23 -19.57
C GLN A 167 -6.46 -9.00 -20.96
N THR A 168 -5.28 -9.55 -21.24
CA THR A 168 -4.62 -9.42 -22.55
C THR A 168 -5.46 -9.99 -23.69
N ILE A 169 -6.10 -11.15 -23.48
CA ILE A 169 -6.98 -11.76 -24.50
C ILE A 169 -8.26 -10.94 -24.65
N SER A 170 -8.84 -10.46 -23.55
CA SER A 170 -10.03 -9.61 -23.55
C SER A 170 -9.81 -8.34 -24.38
N TYR A 171 -8.71 -7.61 -24.18
CA TYR A 171 -8.40 -6.41 -24.95
C TYR A 171 -8.02 -6.72 -26.41
N ALA A 172 -7.36 -7.86 -26.68
CA ALA A 172 -7.11 -8.30 -28.06
C ALA A 172 -8.42 -8.59 -28.82
N LEU A 173 -9.42 -9.18 -28.14
CA LEU A 173 -10.75 -9.39 -28.71
C LEU A 173 -11.47 -8.07 -28.97
N LEU A 174 -11.31 -7.04 -28.12
CA LEU A 174 -11.88 -5.71 -28.40
C LEU A 174 -11.23 -5.04 -29.60
N VAL A 175 -9.91 -5.21 -29.79
CA VAL A 175 -9.25 -4.77 -31.03
C VAL A 175 -9.89 -5.47 -32.23
N ALA A 176 -10.10 -6.79 -32.17
CA ALA A 176 -10.75 -7.55 -33.24
C ALA A 176 -12.20 -7.08 -33.48
N THR A 177 -12.98 -6.81 -32.42
CA THR A 177 -14.31 -6.19 -32.53
C THR A 177 -14.26 -4.86 -33.27
N GLY A 178 -13.35 -3.96 -32.88
CA GLY A 178 -13.18 -2.65 -33.51
C GLY A 178 -12.80 -2.76 -34.98
N LEU A 179 -11.85 -3.64 -35.31
CA LEU A 179 -11.43 -3.90 -36.70
C LEU A 179 -12.54 -4.51 -37.55
N THR A 180 -13.33 -5.43 -36.97
CA THR A 180 -14.49 -6.04 -37.64
C THR A 180 -15.55 -4.98 -37.98
N GLY A 181 -15.83 -4.07 -37.03
CA GLY A 181 -16.75 -2.95 -37.24
C GLY A 181 -16.25 -1.96 -38.29
N LEU A 182 -14.95 -1.59 -38.24
CA LEU A 182 -14.32 -0.74 -39.25
C LEU A 182 -14.40 -1.37 -40.64
N PHE A 183 -14.02 -2.64 -40.77
CA PHE A 183 -14.06 -3.36 -42.03
C PHE A 183 -15.48 -3.42 -42.59
N ASN A 184 -16.48 -3.67 -41.75
CA ASN A 184 -17.87 -3.68 -42.16
C ASN A 184 -18.27 -2.33 -42.77
N LYS A 185 -17.99 -1.21 -42.08
CA LYS A 185 -18.36 0.13 -42.55
C LYS A 185 -17.57 0.54 -43.80
N THR A 186 -16.27 0.23 -43.91
CA THR A 186 -15.47 0.57 -45.10
C THR A 186 -15.80 -0.29 -46.32
N TYR A 187 -16.11 -1.58 -46.14
CA TYR A 187 -16.56 -2.46 -47.22
C TYR A 187 -17.86 -1.95 -47.84
N PHE A 188 -18.85 -1.60 -47.00
CA PHE A 188 -20.13 -1.07 -47.48
C PHE A 188 -20.04 0.38 -48.00
N TYR A 189 -19.11 1.21 -47.51
CA TYR A 189 -18.77 2.50 -48.15
C TYR A 189 -18.30 2.28 -49.60
N THR A 190 -17.36 1.34 -49.79
CA THR A 190 -16.70 1.12 -51.08
C THR A 190 -17.63 0.50 -52.13
N ILE A 191 -18.60 -0.30 -51.70
CA ILE A 191 -19.48 -1.06 -52.61
C ILE A 191 -20.87 -0.41 -52.76
N GLN A 192 -21.36 0.29 -51.74
CA GLN A 192 -22.72 0.86 -51.72
C GLN A 192 -22.74 2.39 -51.64
N GLU A 193 -21.59 3.05 -51.78
CA GLU A 193 -21.41 4.51 -51.71
C GLU A 193 -22.03 5.18 -50.47
N GLN A 194 -22.22 4.41 -49.39
CA GLN A 194 -22.72 4.95 -48.13
C GLN A 194 -21.62 5.79 -47.48
N PRO A 195 -21.85 7.05 -47.07
CA PRO A 195 -20.79 7.90 -46.53
C PRO A 195 -20.16 7.32 -45.25
N LEU A 196 -18.85 7.52 -45.08
CA LEU A 196 -18.16 7.20 -43.83
C LEU A 196 -18.70 8.12 -42.73
N GLY A 197 -19.66 7.61 -41.97
CA GLY A 197 -20.31 8.35 -40.90
C GLY A 197 -19.51 8.35 -39.59
N PHE A 198 -20.12 8.99 -38.58
CA PHE A 198 -19.63 9.04 -37.20
C PHE A 198 -19.25 7.65 -36.63
N ASP A 199 -19.94 6.58 -37.03
CA ASP A 199 -19.67 5.22 -36.59
C ASP A 199 -18.24 4.73 -36.91
N THR A 200 -17.66 5.15 -38.04
CA THR A 200 -16.28 4.82 -38.42
C THR A 200 -15.30 5.41 -37.41
N PHE A 201 -15.54 6.65 -37.00
CA PHE A 201 -14.73 7.31 -35.97
C PHE A 201 -14.87 6.61 -34.62
N VAL A 202 -16.08 6.16 -34.25
CA VAL A 202 -16.30 5.41 -33.02
C VAL A 202 -15.54 4.09 -33.05
N TYR A 203 -15.63 3.30 -34.13
CA TYR A 203 -14.89 2.04 -34.24
C TYR A 203 -13.37 2.24 -34.26
N ALA A 204 -12.86 3.31 -34.88
CA ALA A 204 -11.45 3.67 -34.79
C ALA A 204 -11.04 3.99 -33.34
N THR A 205 -11.88 4.72 -32.61
CA THR A 205 -11.66 5.02 -31.19
C THR A 205 -11.64 3.75 -30.34
N ILE A 206 -12.52 2.78 -30.62
CA ILE A 206 -12.53 1.47 -29.97
C ILE A 206 -11.20 0.75 -30.17
N VAL A 207 -10.65 0.76 -31.39
CA VAL A 207 -9.34 0.15 -31.69
C VAL A 207 -8.21 0.85 -30.91
N PHE A 208 -8.12 2.18 -31.00
CA PHE A 208 -7.08 2.95 -30.29
C PHE A 208 -7.14 2.74 -28.78
N MET A 209 -8.33 2.85 -28.18
CA MET A 209 -8.54 2.60 -26.76
C MET A 209 -8.09 1.18 -26.39
N SER A 210 -8.54 0.17 -27.14
CA SER A 210 -8.23 -1.23 -26.84
C SER A 210 -6.74 -1.53 -26.93
N ILE A 211 -6.01 -0.91 -27.86
CA ILE A 211 -4.54 -1.03 -27.97
C ILE A 211 -3.86 -0.41 -26.74
N ILE A 212 -4.31 0.77 -26.29
CA ILE A 212 -3.76 1.42 -25.09
C ILE A 212 -3.94 0.53 -23.86
N TYR A 213 -5.14 -0.01 -23.65
CA TYR A 213 -5.41 -0.92 -22.53
C TYR A 213 -4.65 -2.25 -22.65
N LEU A 214 -4.49 -2.78 -23.86
CA LEU A 214 -3.69 -3.98 -24.11
C LEU A 214 -2.22 -3.77 -23.73
N ASN A 215 -1.62 -2.66 -24.17
CA ASN A 215 -0.25 -2.32 -23.83
C ASN A 215 -0.08 -2.05 -22.34
N THR A 216 -1.03 -1.34 -21.72
CA THR A 216 -1.02 -1.10 -20.27
C THR A 216 -1.09 -2.42 -19.50
N ALA A 217 -1.98 -3.33 -19.88
CA ALA A 217 -2.08 -4.65 -19.27
C ALA A 217 -0.75 -5.43 -19.40
N ARG A 218 -0.11 -5.41 -20.59
CA ARG A 218 1.20 -6.04 -20.80
C ARG A 218 2.28 -5.44 -19.89
N ILE A 219 2.37 -4.12 -19.80
CA ILE A 219 3.37 -3.42 -18.96
C ILE A 219 3.17 -3.77 -17.49
N ILE A 220 1.94 -3.70 -16.98
CA ILE A 220 1.65 -3.99 -15.55
C ILE A 220 1.95 -5.46 -15.23
N THR A 221 1.76 -6.38 -16.18
CA THR A 221 2.12 -7.79 -16.01
C THR A 221 3.60 -8.11 -16.23
N SER A 222 4.39 -7.16 -16.74
CA SER A 222 5.78 -7.42 -17.11
C SER A 222 6.65 -7.69 -15.88
N ARG A 223 7.65 -8.56 -16.06
CA ARG A 223 8.62 -8.88 -15.01
C ARG A 223 9.41 -7.64 -14.59
N GLU A 224 9.84 -6.84 -15.56
CA GLU A 224 10.62 -5.61 -15.35
C GLU A 224 9.87 -4.58 -14.49
N TYR A 225 8.57 -4.36 -14.76
CA TYR A 225 7.76 -3.45 -13.96
C TYR A 225 7.62 -3.93 -12.51
N ARG A 226 7.41 -5.24 -12.32
CA ARG A 226 7.35 -5.86 -10.99
C ARG A 226 8.67 -5.71 -10.24
N GLU A 227 9.80 -6.03 -10.89
CA GLU A 227 11.14 -5.91 -10.30
C GLU A 227 11.46 -4.47 -9.91
N LYS A 228 11.12 -3.49 -10.75
CA LYS A 228 11.32 -2.07 -10.46
C LYS A 228 10.57 -1.62 -9.20
N ILE A 229 9.32 -2.06 -9.04
CA ILE A 229 8.54 -1.72 -7.84
C ILE A 229 9.08 -2.45 -6.62
N GLU A 230 9.48 -3.72 -6.75
CA GLU A 230 10.10 -4.46 -5.65
C GLU A 230 11.38 -3.82 -5.15
N ASN A 231 12.24 -3.38 -6.06
CA ASN A 231 13.46 -2.66 -5.71
C ASN A 231 13.15 -1.33 -5.02
N THR A 232 12.17 -0.57 -5.51
CA THR A 232 11.76 0.69 -4.89
C THR A 232 11.27 0.47 -3.45
N ILE A 233 10.45 -0.56 -3.23
CA ILE A 233 9.95 -0.90 -1.89
C ILE A 233 11.09 -1.38 -0.99
N LYS A 234 11.97 -2.26 -1.46
CA LYS A 234 13.14 -2.71 -0.68
C LYS A 234 14.00 -1.52 -0.26
N ASN A 235 14.24 -0.57 -1.17
CA ASN A 235 14.99 0.63 -0.86
C ASN A 235 14.28 1.49 0.20
N LEU A 236 12.96 1.63 0.13
CA LEU A 236 12.18 2.35 1.16
C LEU A 236 12.25 1.67 2.53
N VAL A 237 12.11 0.35 2.58
CA VAL A 237 12.24 -0.42 3.83
C VAL A 237 13.65 -0.27 4.41
N ASN A 238 14.68 -0.38 3.58
CA ASN A 238 16.06 -0.18 4.00
C ASN A 238 16.30 1.24 4.55
N LEU A 239 15.73 2.27 3.90
CA LEU A 239 15.80 3.67 4.36
C LEU A 239 15.11 3.87 5.71
N ILE A 240 13.93 3.26 5.91
CA ILE A 240 13.23 3.31 7.19
C ILE A 240 14.07 2.65 8.28
N ASN A 241 14.61 1.46 7.99
CA ASN A 241 15.44 0.71 8.94
C ASN A 241 16.76 1.43 9.26
N SER A 242 17.39 2.09 8.29
CA SER A 242 18.60 2.89 8.54
C SER A 242 18.31 4.13 9.38
N SER A 243 17.23 4.85 9.09
CA SER A 243 16.84 6.04 9.88
C SER A 243 16.50 5.67 11.34
N ARG A 244 15.85 4.52 11.55
CA ARG A 244 15.57 4.01 12.89
C ARG A 244 16.83 3.64 13.66
N ARG A 245 17.80 2.98 13.01
CA ARG A 245 19.09 2.71 13.65
C ARG A 245 19.81 3.99 14.07
N GLU A 246 19.77 5.03 13.24
CA GLU A 246 20.34 6.32 13.61
C GLU A 246 19.62 6.94 14.82
N THR A 247 18.29 6.86 14.86
CA THR A 247 17.47 7.39 15.98
C THR A 247 17.66 6.58 17.27
N GLU A 248 17.78 5.25 17.18
CA GLU A 248 18.09 4.36 18.31
C GLU A 248 19.49 4.61 18.85
N ILE A 249 20.49 4.80 17.98
CA ILE A 249 21.85 5.18 18.38
C ILE A 249 21.86 6.56 19.06
N GLU A 250 21.03 7.50 18.60
CA GLU A 250 20.90 8.81 19.24
C GLU A 250 20.18 8.75 20.60
N GLN A 251 19.16 7.91 20.75
CA GLN A 251 18.50 7.67 22.04
C GLN A 251 19.43 6.98 23.04
N ASP A 252 20.16 5.95 22.63
CA ASP A 252 21.11 5.23 23.50
C ASP A 252 22.28 6.14 23.94
N LYS A 253 22.76 7.01 23.03
CA LYS A 253 23.71 8.09 23.39
C LYS A 253 23.10 9.11 24.35
N SER A 254 21.83 9.47 24.19
CA SER A 254 21.16 10.39 25.11
C SER A 254 20.97 9.77 26.50
N GLU A 255 20.67 8.48 26.58
CA GLU A 255 20.42 7.77 27.84
C GLU A 255 21.73 7.56 28.62
N THR A 256 22.81 7.20 27.93
CA THR A 256 24.16 7.14 28.52
C THR A 256 24.64 8.51 29.02
N LEU A 257 24.43 9.58 28.24
CA LEU A 257 24.74 10.95 28.68
C LEU A 257 23.87 11.38 29.86
N TRP A 258 22.59 11.03 29.86
CA TRP A 258 21.68 11.31 30.97
C TRP A 258 22.13 10.64 32.26
N ASN A 259 22.44 9.35 32.20
CA ASN A 259 22.90 8.58 33.36
C ASN A 259 24.20 9.16 33.92
N LYS A 260 25.15 9.49 33.04
CA LYS A 260 26.43 10.12 33.45
C LYS A 260 26.21 11.50 34.10
N ALA A 261 25.35 12.33 33.51
CA ALA A 261 25.01 13.64 34.08
C ALA A 261 24.28 13.53 35.43
N SER A 262 23.37 12.57 35.56
CA SER A 262 22.61 12.31 36.78
C SER A 262 23.52 11.85 37.92
N GLU A 263 24.46 10.95 37.64
CA GLU A 263 25.44 10.48 38.62
C GLU A 263 26.37 11.60 39.08
N LEU A 264 26.85 12.43 38.16
CA LEU A 264 27.63 13.65 38.46
C LEU A 264 26.87 14.62 39.36
N PHE A 265 25.61 14.89 39.04
CA PHE A 265 24.78 15.83 39.80
C PHE A 265 24.41 15.27 41.18
N LYS A 266 24.14 13.98 41.28
CA LYS A 266 23.91 13.31 42.56
C LYS A 266 25.16 13.37 43.45
N THR A 267 26.35 13.22 42.86
CA THR A 267 27.63 13.32 43.57
C THR A 267 27.91 14.75 44.06
N LEU A 268 27.60 15.76 43.25
CA LEU A 268 27.88 17.16 43.58
C LEU A 268 26.84 17.82 44.48
N TYR A 269 25.57 17.44 44.34
CA TYR A 269 24.43 18.17 44.90
C TYR A 269 23.48 17.29 45.74
N GLY A 270 23.79 16.00 45.92
CA GLY A 270 23.00 15.09 46.76
C GLY A 270 21.63 14.74 46.17
N GLU A 271 20.65 14.45 47.04
CA GLU A 271 19.31 13.98 46.63
C GLU A 271 18.55 14.93 45.69
N LYS A 272 18.84 16.24 45.73
CA LYS A 272 18.21 17.24 44.84
C LYS A 272 18.95 17.43 43.51
N GLY A 273 20.02 16.67 43.26
CA GLY A 273 20.83 16.81 42.06
C GLY A 273 20.08 16.51 40.77
N GLU A 274 19.15 15.55 40.80
CA GLU A 274 18.40 15.16 39.59
C GLU A 274 17.40 16.25 39.15
N ASP A 275 16.72 16.91 40.09
CA ASP A 275 15.80 18.01 39.78
C ASP A 275 16.55 19.23 39.23
N LEU A 276 17.75 19.50 39.76
CA LEU A 276 18.62 20.56 39.26
C LEU A 276 19.14 20.24 37.85
N LEU A 277 19.43 18.98 37.56
CA LEU A 277 19.82 18.52 36.23
C LEU A 277 18.67 18.71 35.23
N LYS A 278 17.43 18.32 35.59
CA LYS A 278 16.24 18.53 34.76
C LYS A 278 16.05 20.00 34.43
N PHE A 279 16.09 20.86 35.44
CA PHE A 279 15.95 22.31 35.25
C PHE A 279 17.03 22.91 34.35
N LYS A 280 18.31 22.56 34.57
CA LYS A 280 19.41 23.05 33.72
C LYS A 280 19.32 22.53 32.29
N LEU A 281 18.92 21.27 32.10
CA LEU A 281 18.75 20.69 30.78
C LEU A 281 17.65 21.40 30.02
N GLU A 282 16.48 21.60 30.62
CA GLU A 282 15.35 22.31 30.03
C GLU A 282 15.73 23.75 29.65
N THR A 283 16.45 24.45 30.52
CA THR A 283 16.94 25.81 30.25
C THR A 283 17.86 25.86 29.04
N LEU A 284 18.78 24.90 28.89
CA LEU A 284 19.70 24.85 27.75
C LEU A 284 18.99 24.47 26.45
N VAL A 285 18.02 23.56 26.52
CA VAL A 285 17.20 23.17 25.36
C VAL A 285 16.31 24.34 24.91
N MET A 286 15.71 25.08 25.84
CA MET A 286 14.96 26.31 25.53
C MET A 286 15.83 27.39 24.86
N ASN A 287 17.13 27.41 25.14
CA ASN A 287 18.10 28.30 24.50
C ASN A 287 18.63 27.77 23.14
N GLY A 288 17.98 26.76 22.57
CA GLY A 288 18.24 26.29 21.20
C GLY A 288 19.30 25.19 21.08
N LEU A 289 19.79 24.63 22.19
CA LEU A 289 20.69 23.47 22.13
C LEU A 289 19.90 22.17 21.93
N ASN A 290 20.43 21.29 21.07
CA ASN A 290 20.02 19.89 21.06
C ASN A 290 20.23 19.28 22.46
N ARG A 291 19.27 18.48 22.93
CA ARG A 291 19.32 17.75 24.21
C ARG A 291 20.65 17.03 24.45
N ASN A 292 21.24 16.39 23.44
CA ASN A 292 22.53 15.69 23.54
C ASN A 292 23.70 16.67 23.75
N ASP A 293 23.70 17.80 23.07
CA ASP A 293 24.75 18.82 23.22
C ASP A 293 24.59 19.57 24.54
N ALA A 294 23.36 19.80 24.98
CA ALA A 294 23.05 20.34 26.30
C ALA A 294 23.56 19.41 27.42
N LEU A 295 23.31 18.10 27.32
CA LEU A 295 23.82 17.11 28.28
C LEU A 295 25.35 17.05 28.30
N LYS A 296 26.00 17.00 27.13
CA LYS A 296 27.47 17.04 27.06
C LYS A 296 28.03 18.30 27.70
N LYS A 297 27.46 19.47 27.40
CA LYS A 297 27.87 20.75 27.97
C LYS A 297 27.70 20.79 29.48
N ILE A 298 26.61 20.22 30.01
CA ILE A 298 26.39 20.08 31.44
C ILE A 298 27.49 19.20 32.07
N ILE A 299 27.75 18.02 31.51
CA ILE A 299 28.78 17.09 32.00
C ILE A 299 30.15 17.77 32.01
N ASP A 300 30.55 18.38 30.90
CA ASP A 300 31.87 19.01 30.72
C ASP A 300 32.14 20.12 31.75
N ILE A 301 31.12 20.93 32.05
CA ILE A 301 31.21 22.01 33.05
C ILE A 301 31.38 21.42 34.45
N HIS A 302 30.62 20.38 34.79
CA HIS A 302 30.57 19.87 36.16
C HIS A 302 31.71 18.90 36.47
N GLU A 303 32.25 18.17 35.48
CA GLU A 303 33.51 17.40 35.63
C GLU A 303 34.71 18.33 35.92
N LYS A 304 34.78 19.49 35.25
CA LYS A 304 35.81 20.51 35.52
C LYS A 304 35.73 21.10 36.94
N VAL A 305 34.54 21.14 37.51
CA VAL A 305 34.32 21.59 38.90
C VAL A 305 34.73 20.50 39.89
N LEU A 306 34.46 19.23 39.56
CA LEU A 306 34.79 18.08 40.39
C LEU A 306 36.31 17.84 40.47
N ASN A 307 37.03 18.01 39.35
CA ASN A 307 38.50 17.85 39.27
C ASN A 307 39.31 19.02 39.87
N LYS A 308 38.63 20.08 40.37
CA LYS A 308 39.27 21.23 41.04
C LYS A 308 39.11 21.20 42.57
N ARG A 309 38.39 20.22 43.10
CA ARG A 309 38.29 19.92 44.53
C ARG A 309 39.24 18.78 44.89
#